data_AF-A0A2R6RNU5-F1
#
_entry.id   AF-A0A2R6RNU5-F1
#
_cell.length_a   1.000
_cell.length_b   1.000
_cell.length_c   1.000
_cell.angle_alpha   90.00
_cell.angle_beta   90.00
_cell.angle_gamma   90.00
#
_symmetry.space_group_name_H-M   'P 1'
#
loop_
_entity.id
_entity.type
_entity.pdbx_description
1 polymer ?
#
loop_
_entity_poly.entity_id
_entity_poly.type
_entity_poly.pdbx_seq_one_letter_code
_entity_poly.pdbx_strand_id
1 'polypeptide(L)'
;MFLDQEVPVDMTALLFSEKMAALEASLGSVDGEKVTSKNQWPHLTLWTSDGVAAKEANLLPQLHSEGRAIRIDIDPPTTITGTLQFY
;
A
#
# COMPACT_ATOMS: atom_id res chain seq x y z
N MET A 1 -1.16 20.42 3.36
CA MET A 1 -0.67 19.30 4.19
C MET A 1 -1.91 18.69 4.82
N PHE A 2 -2.30 17.47 4.42
CA PHE A 2 -3.56 16.83 4.81
C PHE A 2 -3.48 16.16 6.19
N LEU A 3 -2.89 16.86 7.17
CA LEU A 3 -2.63 16.30 8.50
C LEU A 3 -3.94 16.14 9.27
N ASP A 4 -4.12 14.99 9.90
CA ASP A 4 -5.29 14.63 10.73
C ASP A 4 -6.65 14.66 9.99
N GLN A 5 -6.63 14.54 8.66
CA GLN A 5 -7.85 14.43 7.84
C GLN A 5 -8.16 12.95 7.51
N GLU A 6 -9.45 12.64 7.36
CA GLU A 6 -9.89 11.35 6.85
C GLU A 6 -9.63 11.27 5.35
N VAL A 7 -8.82 10.29 4.93
CA VAL A 7 -8.52 10.04 3.52
C VAL A 7 -9.11 8.69 3.15
N PRO A 8 -9.99 8.60 2.14
CA PRO A 8 -10.37 7.31 1.59
C PRO A 8 -9.17 6.69 0.89
N VAL A 9 -8.85 5.44 1.23
CA VAL A 9 -7.78 4.68 0.61
C VAL A 9 -8.33 3.37 0.07
N ASP A 10 -8.21 3.18 -1.23
CA ASP A 10 -8.66 1.97 -1.89
C ASP A 10 -7.56 0.92 -1.88
N MET A 11 -7.87 -0.26 -1.35
CA MET A 11 -7.03 -1.46 -1.45
C MET A 11 -7.36 -2.16 -2.77
N THR A 12 -6.38 -2.22 -3.67
CA THR A 12 -6.56 -2.71 -5.05
C THR A 12 -5.95 -4.08 -5.29
N ALA A 13 -4.96 -4.48 -4.48
CA ALA A 13 -4.36 -5.80 -4.58
C ALA A 13 -3.63 -6.20 -3.30
N LEU A 14 -3.47 -7.51 -3.08
CA LEU A 14 -2.53 -8.09 -2.14
C LEU A 14 -1.30 -8.58 -2.89
N LEU A 15 -0.11 -8.16 -2.45
CA LEU A 15 1.16 -8.72 -2.92
C LEU A 15 1.87 -9.41 -1.77
N PHE A 16 2.40 -10.60 -2.02
CA PHE A 16 3.17 -11.33 -1.01
C PHE A 16 4.26 -12.21 -1.61
N SER A 17 5.28 -12.46 -0.80
CA SER A 17 6.37 -13.41 -1.05
C SER A 17 6.62 -14.21 0.23
N GLU A 18 7.60 -15.10 0.21
CA GLU A 18 8.06 -15.85 1.39
C GLU A 18 8.45 -14.96 2.60
N LYS A 19 8.75 -13.68 2.38
CA LYS A 19 9.33 -12.79 3.41
C LYS A 19 8.45 -11.63 3.84
N MET A 20 7.42 -11.29 3.07
CA MET A 20 6.63 -10.08 3.30
C MET A 20 5.30 -10.11 2.55
N ALA A 21 4.32 -9.40 3.09
CA ALA A 21 3.01 -9.18 2.48
C ALA A 21 2.56 -7.73 2.66
N ALA A 22 1.96 -7.14 1.62
CA ALA A 22 1.43 -5.79 1.65
C ALA A 22 0.21 -5.62 0.73
N LEU A 23 -0.68 -4.70 1.09
CA LEU A 23 -1.78 -4.25 0.25
C LEU A 23 -1.33 -3.06 -0.59
N GLU A 24 -1.57 -3.13 -1.90
CA GLU A 24 -1.47 -1.98 -2.79
C GLU A 24 -2.56 -0.97 -2.46
N ALA A 25 -2.18 0.31 -2.37
CA ALA A 25 -3.05 1.39 -1.98
C ALA A 25 -3.16 2.46 -3.07
N SER A 26 -4.40 2.86 -3.36
CA SER A 26 -4.70 4.07 -4.13
C SER A 26 -5.28 5.11 -3.18
N LEU A 27 -4.56 6.23 -3.02
CA LEU A 27 -4.98 7.34 -2.17
C LEU A 27 -6.04 8.17 -2.91
N GLY A 28 -7.15 8.46 -2.22
CA GLY A 28 -8.22 9.31 -2.73
C GLY A 28 -7.90 10.81 -2.62
N SER A 29 -8.95 11.61 -2.45
CA SER A 29 -8.87 13.07 -2.38
C SER A 29 -9.44 13.60 -1.07
N VAL A 30 -8.92 14.75 -0.62
CA VAL A 30 -9.49 15.54 0.48
C VAL A 30 -9.79 16.93 -0.03
N ASP A 31 -10.98 17.46 0.27
CA ASP A 31 -11.43 18.78 -0.19
C ASP A 31 -11.29 19.00 -1.71
N GLY A 32 -11.39 17.92 -2.49
CA GLY A 32 -11.23 17.91 -3.95
C GLY A 32 -9.77 17.82 -4.44
N GLU A 33 -8.79 17.84 -3.55
CA GLU A 33 -7.36 17.70 -3.89
C GLU A 33 -6.90 16.25 -3.73
N LYS A 34 -6.29 15.68 -4.77
CA LYS A 34 -5.78 14.31 -4.74
C LYS A 34 -4.56 14.19 -3.84
N VAL A 35 -4.59 13.24 -2.91
CA VAL A 35 -3.43 12.94 -2.07
C VAL A 35 -2.41 12.16 -2.90
N THR A 36 -1.17 12.64 -2.93
CA THR A 36 -0.07 12.00 -3.67
C THR A 36 0.95 11.40 -2.71
N SER A 37 1.36 10.16 -2.98
CA SER A 37 2.42 9.50 -2.24
C SER A 37 3.78 9.87 -2.81
N LYS A 38 4.79 9.94 -1.94
CA LYS A 38 6.20 10.00 -2.37
C LYS A 38 6.72 8.62 -2.82
N ASN A 39 6.10 7.54 -2.35
CA ASN A 39 6.43 6.20 -2.81
C ASN A 39 5.79 5.99 -4.18
N GLN A 40 6.57 5.47 -5.13
CA GLN A 40 6.04 5.09 -6.46
C GLN A 40 4.93 4.03 -6.35
N TRP A 41 5.01 3.20 -5.32
CA TRP A 41 4.03 2.18 -4.99
C TRP A 41 3.53 2.38 -3.56
N PRO A 42 2.46 3.17 -3.36
CA PRO A 42 1.82 3.33 -2.07
C PRO A 42 1.25 1.98 -1.61
N HIS A 43 1.52 1.61 -0.36
CA HIS A 43 1.10 0.31 0.17
C HIS A 43 0.99 0.32 1.68
N LEU A 44 0.27 -0.67 2.21
CA LEU A 44 0.20 -0.99 3.64
C LEU A 44 0.91 -2.33 3.87
N THR A 45 2.00 -2.32 4.64
CA THR A 45 2.68 -3.56 5.03
C THR A 45 1.81 -4.33 6.03
N LEU A 46 1.47 -5.58 5.71
CA LEU A 46 0.68 -6.45 6.59
C LEU A 46 1.57 -7.29 7.49
N TRP A 47 2.67 -7.81 6.95
CA TRP A 47 3.58 -8.72 7.66
C TRP A 47 4.97 -8.70 7.02
N THR A 48 6.00 -8.88 7.85
CA THR A 48 7.37 -9.17 7.43
C THR A 48 7.94 -10.30 8.28
N SER A 49 8.81 -11.12 7.67
CA SER A 49 9.59 -12.12 8.41
C SER A 49 10.63 -11.47 9.30
N ASP A 50 11.13 -12.21 10.30
CA ASP A 50 12.16 -11.72 11.22
C ASP A 50 13.38 -11.14 10.48
N GLY A 51 13.81 -9.96 10.92
CA GLY A 51 14.95 -9.25 10.33
C GLY A 51 14.66 -8.49 9.02
N VAL A 52 13.43 -8.55 8.49
CA VAL A 52 13.02 -7.79 7.30
C VAL A 52 12.29 -6.52 7.72
N ALA A 53 12.82 -5.37 7.28
CA ALA A 53 12.21 -4.07 7.57
C ALA A 53 10.97 -3.85 6.69
N ALA A 54 9.92 -3.20 7.22
CA ALA A 54 8.71 -2.87 6.47
C ALA A 54 9.00 -2.09 5.17
N LYS A 55 10.05 -1.25 5.16
CA LYS A 55 10.48 -0.51 3.96
C LYS A 55 10.85 -1.43 2.79
N GLU A 56 11.28 -2.67 3.04
CA GLU A 56 11.60 -3.64 1.98
C GLU A 56 10.36 -4.08 1.19
N ALA A 57 9.14 -3.92 1.73
CA ALA A 57 7.90 -4.20 1.01
C ALA A 57 7.75 -3.37 -0.28
N ASN A 58 8.45 -2.23 -0.40
CA ASN A 58 8.53 -1.47 -1.66
C ASN A 58 9.08 -2.31 -2.84
N LEU A 59 9.78 -3.41 -2.58
CA LEU A 59 10.31 -4.31 -3.61
C LEU A 59 9.28 -5.31 -4.15
N LEU A 60 8.11 -5.47 -3.50
CA LEU A 60 7.09 -6.45 -3.90
C LEU A 60 6.66 -6.34 -5.38
N PRO A 61 6.44 -5.15 -5.96
CA PRO A 61 6.13 -5.02 -7.39
C PRO A 61 7.26 -5.55 -8.30
N GLN A 62 8.52 -5.23 -7.95
CA GLN A 62 9.68 -5.74 -8.69
C GLN A 62 9.78 -7.26 -8.54
N LEU A 63 9.66 -7.80 -7.33
CA LEU A 63 9.67 -9.24 -7.09
C LEU A 63 8.56 -9.95 -7.86
N HIS A 64 7.37 -9.34 -7.96
CA HIS A 64 6.29 -9.89 -8.77
C HIS A 64 6.65 -9.93 -10.26
N SER A 65 7.25 -8.85 -10.80
CA SER A 65 7.73 -8.83 -12.18
C SER A 65 8.81 -9.87 -12.47
N GLU A 66 9.58 -10.26 -11.46
CA GLU A 66 10.59 -11.32 -11.52
C GLU A 66 10.01 -12.74 -11.27
N GLY A 67 8.70 -12.87 -11.03
CA GLY A 67 8.05 -14.15 -10.70
C GLY A 67 8.34 -14.67 -9.27
N ARG A 68 8.80 -13.79 -8.38
CA ARG A 68 9.22 -14.07 -6.99
C ARG A 68 8.23 -13.57 -5.93
N ALA A 69 7.14 -12.94 -6.36
CA ALA A 69 6.01 -12.58 -5.53
C ALA A 69 4.69 -12.83 -6.27
N ILE A 70 3.66 -13.13 -5.50
CA ILE A 70 2.30 -13.33 -5.97
C ILE A 70 1.54 -12.03 -5.81
N ARG A 71 0.72 -11.69 -6.80
CA ARG A 71 -0.26 -10.61 -6.76
C ARG A 71 -1.66 -11.20 -6.86
N ILE A 72 -2.56 -10.76 -6.00
CA ILE A 72 -3.99 -11.06 -6.06
C ILE A 72 -4.71 -9.73 -6.17
N ASP A 73 -5.40 -9.50 -7.30
CA ASP A 73 -6.20 -8.29 -7.49
C ASP A 73 -7.47 -8.35 -6.63
N ILE A 74 -7.87 -7.17 -6.13
CA ILE A 74 -9.09 -6.96 -5.36
C ILE A 74 -10.02 -6.12 -6.25
N ASP A 75 -11.00 -6.79 -6.85
CA ASP A 75 -11.99 -6.18 -7.74
C ASP A 75 -13.41 -6.63 -7.34
N PRO A 76 -14.29 -5.73 -6.87
CA PRO A 76 -14.06 -4.29 -6.71
C PRO A 76 -13.07 -3.96 -5.58
N PRO A 77 -12.34 -2.83 -5.68
CA PRO A 77 -11.48 -2.37 -4.59
C PRO A 77 -12.22 -2.22 -3.27
N THR A 78 -11.50 -2.43 -2.17
CA THR A 78 -12.04 -2.21 -0.81
C THR A 78 -11.51 -0.90 -0.26
N THR A 79 -12.41 0.05 0.04
CA THR A 79 -12.02 1.33 0.63
C THR A 79 -11.94 1.22 2.16
N ILE A 80 -10.85 1.72 2.71
CA ILE A 80 -10.74 2.03 4.14
C ILE A 80 -10.74 3.55 4.32
N THR A 81 -11.38 4.02 5.39
CA THR A 81 -11.40 5.43 5.78
C THR A 81 -10.81 5.57 7.18
N GLY A 82 -9.92 6.54 7.35
CA GLY A 82 -9.36 6.84 8.67
C GLY A 82 -8.44 8.05 8.62
N THR A 83 -8.04 8.52 9.81
CA THR A 83 -7.12 9.64 9.97
C THR A 83 -5.74 9.29 9.42
N LEU A 84 -5.30 10.02 8.38
CA LEU A 84 -3.96 9.83 7.83
C LEU A 84 -2.93 10.61 8.67
N GLN A 85 -1.99 9.90 9.28
CA GLN A 85 -0.83 10.50 9.94
C GLN A 85 0.41 10.31 9.08
N PHE A 86 1.19 11.38 8.91
CA PHE A 86 2.45 11.37 8.20
C PHE A 86 3.60 11.21 9.21
N TYR A 87 4.53 10.28 8.95
CA TYR A 87 5.77 10.09 9.72
C TYR A 87 6.98 10.41 8.85
#